data_AF-A0A8H3GMF0-F1
#
_entry.id   AF-A0A8H3GMF0-F1
#
_cell.length_a   1.000
_cell.length_b   1.000
_cell.length_c   1.000
_cell.angle_alpha   90.00
_cell.angle_beta   90.00
_cell.angle_gamma   90.00
#
_symmetry.space_group_name_H-M   'P 1'
#
loop_
_entity.id
_entity.type
_entity.pdbx_description
1 polymer ?
#
loop_
_entity_poly.entity_id
_entity_poly.type
_entity_poly.pdbx_seq_one_letter_code
_entity_poly.pdbx_strand_id
1 'polypeptide(L)'
;MSLLPPGTDIMDLIEDGLAQIELAKRLTVVSLTLLAYDWASNFHLEVAYIWGAPWTYGRFLYHINRLCPFILLCTSLPDVITGVLVLRCWALYSSRRVLWALGIGLVCTATCTIVVASQILKKTIFLPQFLPGILSGCTVIPPSFMWIALIPTTIYESIIFIVTLWKLLTMKKHFGATILSRRLAEHCIVYFAVRVALIIFACIGSTIRTVQIATNASGIVIAVSSVVCSRIIFSLYQLDEERNHRLSIRDLTYDNEVCCGSEFAIPMTSVVSSAPTR
;
A
#
# COMPACT_ATOMS: atom_id res chain seq x y z
N MET A 1 41.44 -3.67 14.93
CA MET A 1 41.17 -4.81 14.02
C MET A 1 40.53 -4.23 12.77
N SER A 2 41.30 -4.08 11.71
CA SER A 2 40.93 -3.38 10.48
C SER A 2 39.88 -4.17 9.71
N LEU A 3 38.61 -3.80 9.90
CA LEU A 3 37.45 -4.38 9.21
C LEU A 3 37.24 -3.83 7.78
N LEU A 4 38.07 -2.88 7.35
CA LEU A 4 38.00 -2.34 5.99
C LEU A 4 38.71 -3.28 5.01
N PRO A 5 38.10 -3.58 3.85
CA PRO A 5 38.75 -4.37 2.82
C PRO A 5 40.06 -3.68 2.41
N PRO A 6 41.18 -4.42 2.35
CA PRO A 6 42.48 -3.84 2.06
C PRO A 6 42.46 -3.15 0.69
N GLY A 7 42.86 -1.87 0.65
CA GLY A 7 42.94 -1.08 -0.58
C GLY A 7 41.73 -0.19 -0.90
N THR A 8 40.74 -0.07 0.00
CA THR A 8 39.71 0.97 -0.13
C THR A 8 40.15 2.26 0.54
N ASP A 9 40.25 3.34 -0.22
CA ASP A 9 40.47 4.67 0.33
C ASP A 9 39.23 5.10 1.11
N ILE A 10 39.44 5.70 2.29
CA ILE A 10 38.36 6.21 3.14
C ILE A 10 37.60 7.32 2.41
N MET A 11 38.30 8.07 1.56
CA MET A 11 37.71 9.17 0.79
C MET A 11 36.66 8.65 -0.21
N ASP A 12 36.96 7.59 -0.95
CA ASP A 12 36.02 6.98 -1.91
C ASP A 12 34.74 6.50 -1.21
N LEU A 13 34.88 5.90 -0.02
CA LEU A 13 33.75 5.43 0.77
C LEU A 13 32.84 6.58 1.24
N ILE A 14 33.43 7.73 1.59
CA ILE A 14 32.70 8.93 1.99
C ILE A 14 31.97 9.53 0.79
N GLU A 15 32.64 9.64 -0.36
CA GLU A 15 32.04 10.16 -1.59
C GLU A 15 30.84 9.32 -2.04
N ASP A 16 30.99 7.99 -2.05
CA ASP A 16 29.91 7.06 -2.38
C ASP A 16 28.72 7.18 -1.41
N GLY A 17 29.00 7.35 -0.11
CA GLY A 17 27.97 7.53 0.92
C GLY A 17 27.19 8.83 0.74
N LEU A 18 27.88 9.94 0.44
CA LEU A 18 27.25 11.23 0.18
C LEU A 18 26.41 11.21 -1.09
N ALA A 19 26.92 10.60 -2.16
CA ALA A 19 26.18 10.44 -3.41
C ALA A 19 24.89 9.63 -3.21
N GLN A 20 24.94 8.57 -2.40
CA GLN A 20 23.77 7.78 -2.04
C GLN A 20 22.72 8.55 -1.25
N ILE A 21 23.13 9.34 -0.26
CA ILE A 21 22.22 10.16 0.55
C ILE A 21 21.54 11.20 -0.34
N GLU A 22 22.31 11.85 -1.22
CA GLU A 22 21.77 12.82 -2.16
C GLU A 22 20.78 12.19 -3.13
N LEU A 23 21.08 11.01 -3.66
CA LEU A 23 20.16 10.25 -4.51
C LEU A 23 18.88 9.84 -3.75
N ALA A 24 19.00 9.39 -2.51
CA ALA A 24 17.87 9.05 -1.65
C ALA A 24 16.97 10.26 -1.41
N LYS A 25 17.54 11.43 -1.13
CA LYS A 25 16.79 12.70 -0.97
C LYS A 25 16.02 13.05 -2.25
N ARG A 26 16.67 12.99 -3.41
CA ARG A 26 16.03 13.26 -4.70
C ARG A 26 14.87 12.31 -4.98
N LEU A 27 15.06 11.01 -4.75
CA LEU A 27 13.99 10.02 -4.90
C LEU A 27 12.86 10.20 -3.90
N THR A 28 13.15 10.67 -2.68
CA THR A 28 12.13 11.03 -1.68
C THR A 28 11.29 12.20 -2.18
N VAL A 29 11.92 13.24 -2.75
CA VAL A 29 11.20 14.38 -3.36
C VAL A 29 10.33 13.91 -4.52
N VAL A 30 10.83 13.01 -5.39
CA VAL A 30 10.04 12.42 -6.48
C VAL A 30 8.83 11.66 -5.92
N SER A 31 9.03 10.87 -4.87
CA SER A 31 7.97 10.09 -4.21
C SER A 31 6.89 10.98 -3.61
N LEU A 32 7.30 12.07 -2.94
CA LEU A 32 6.39 13.07 -2.39
C LEU A 32 5.63 13.81 -3.50
N THR A 33 6.32 14.19 -4.57
CA THR A 33 5.72 14.86 -5.74
C THR A 33 4.68 13.96 -6.40
N LEU A 34 4.98 12.66 -6.54
CA LEU A 34 4.05 11.67 -7.10
C LEU A 34 2.79 11.54 -6.23
N LEU A 35 2.93 11.49 -4.90
CA LEU A 35 1.80 11.45 -3.97
C LEU A 35 0.98 12.74 -4.02
N ALA A 36 1.62 13.91 -4.02
CA ALA A 36 0.95 15.19 -4.11
C ALA A 36 0.20 15.34 -5.45
N TYR A 37 0.81 14.87 -6.55
CA TYR A 37 0.18 14.87 -7.86
C TYR A 37 -1.05 13.96 -7.90
N ASP A 38 -0.96 12.72 -7.42
CA ASP A 38 -2.14 11.84 -7.32
C ASP A 38 -3.21 12.40 -6.37
N TRP A 39 -2.79 13.14 -5.35
CA TRP A 39 -3.72 13.83 -4.48
C TRP A 39 -4.51 14.91 -5.23
N ALA A 40 -3.79 15.85 -5.84
CA ALA A 40 -4.37 16.95 -6.59
C ALA A 40 -5.23 16.45 -7.77
N SER A 41 -4.76 15.45 -8.52
CA SER A 41 -5.48 14.95 -9.69
C SER A 41 -6.81 14.30 -9.35
N ASN A 42 -6.91 13.63 -8.20
CA ASN A 42 -8.15 12.97 -7.79
C ASN A 42 -8.98 13.79 -6.80
N PHE A 43 -8.56 15.00 -6.43
CA PHE A 43 -9.25 15.84 -5.46
C PHE A 43 -10.72 16.10 -5.83
N HIS A 44 -11.00 16.34 -7.12
CA HIS A 44 -12.37 16.54 -7.60
C HIS A 44 -13.26 15.30 -7.37
N LEU A 45 -12.73 14.10 -7.58
CA LEU A 45 -13.44 12.83 -7.32
C LEU A 45 -13.65 12.63 -5.81
N GLU A 46 -12.69 13.03 -4.98
CA GLU A 46 -12.85 12.97 -3.51
C GLU A 46 -14.01 13.83 -3.05
N VAL A 47 -14.06 15.07 -3.53
CA VAL A 47 -15.13 16.00 -3.14
C VAL A 47 -16.48 15.46 -3.58
N ALA A 48 -16.57 14.93 -4.81
CA ALA A 48 -17.80 14.35 -5.36
C ALA A 48 -18.28 13.10 -4.58
N TYR A 49 -17.39 12.13 -4.35
CA TYR A 49 -17.81 10.80 -3.84
C TYR A 49 -17.64 10.62 -2.33
N ILE A 50 -16.71 11.33 -1.70
CA ILE A 50 -16.25 11.01 -0.33
C ILE A 50 -16.68 12.08 0.67
N TRP A 51 -16.61 13.36 0.30
CA TRP A 51 -16.79 14.44 1.27
C TRP A 51 -18.25 14.57 1.73
N GLY A 52 -19.21 14.41 0.82
CA GLY A 52 -20.65 14.44 1.11
C GLY A 52 -21.23 13.12 1.65
N ALA A 53 -20.51 12.01 1.56
CA ALA A 53 -20.99 10.71 2.01
C ALA A 53 -21.01 10.60 3.55
N PRO A 54 -21.95 9.88 4.18
CA PRO A 54 -21.92 9.64 5.62
C PRO A 54 -20.61 8.93 6.02
N TRP A 55 -20.17 9.13 7.26
CA TRP A 55 -18.98 8.46 7.79
C TRP A 55 -19.19 6.95 7.85
N THR A 56 -18.67 6.26 6.84
CA THR A 56 -18.59 4.80 6.79
C THR A 56 -17.17 4.35 7.08
N TYR A 57 -17.02 3.07 7.38
CA TYR A 57 -15.70 2.47 7.56
C TYR A 57 -14.79 2.65 6.32
N GLY A 58 -15.35 2.50 5.12
CA GLY A 58 -14.63 2.72 3.87
C GLY A 58 -14.07 4.13 3.73
N ARG A 59 -14.83 5.16 4.13
CA ARG A 59 -14.38 6.56 4.16
C ARG A 59 -13.22 6.76 5.14
N PHE A 60 -13.31 6.18 6.34
CA PHE A 60 -12.22 6.23 7.31
C PHE A 60 -10.94 5.58 6.76
N LEU A 61 -11.07 4.40 6.16
CA LEU A 61 -9.93 3.70 5.54
C LEU A 61 -9.30 4.49 4.41
N TYR A 62 -10.14 5.14 3.62
CA TYR A 62 -9.70 5.98 2.53
C TYR A 62 -8.80 7.10 3.05
N HIS A 63 -9.23 7.84 4.08
CA HIS A 63 -8.43 8.93 4.66
C HIS A 63 -7.13 8.43 5.31
N ILE A 64 -7.16 7.27 5.99
CA ILE A 64 -5.93 6.63 6.50
C ILE A 64 -4.98 6.33 5.33
N ASN A 65 -5.46 5.66 4.28
CA ASN A 65 -4.63 5.33 3.13
C ASN A 65 -4.09 6.59 2.42
N ARG A 66 -4.81 7.71 2.48
CA ARG A 66 -4.42 8.99 1.88
C ARG A 66 -3.35 9.70 2.72
N LEU A 67 -3.54 9.77 4.04
CA LEU A 67 -2.70 10.55 4.95
C LEU A 67 -1.48 9.78 5.44
N CYS A 68 -1.61 8.47 5.66
CA CYS A 68 -0.52 7.64 6.17
C CYS A 68 0.74 7.71 5.30
N PRO A 69 0.70 7.62 3.95
CA PRO A 69 1.91 7.71 3.13
C PRO A 69 2.73 8.98 3.38
N PHE A 70 2.07 10.13 3.61
CA PHE A 70 2.77 11.38 3.96
C PHE A 70 3.44 11.26 5.33
N ILE A 71 2.73 10.73 6.33
CA ILE A 71 3.28 10.49 7.67
C ILE A 71 4.42 9.47 7.62
N LEU A 72 4.28 8.42 6.80
CA LEU A 72 5.23 7.33 6.68
C LEU A 72 6.51 7.72 5.96
N LEU A 73 6.43 8.61 4.96
CA LEU A 73 7.62 9.24 4.40
C LEU A 73 8.39 10.02 5.48
N CYS A 74 7.72 10.49 6.53
CA CYS A 74 8.36 11.12 7.68
C CYS A 74 8.84 10.11 8.75
N THR A 75 8.16 8.99 8.95
CA THR A 75 8.43 8.08 10.10
C THR A 75 9.14 6.76 9.74
N SER A 76 9.36 6.46 8.46
CA SER A 76 10.07 5.26 8.00
C SER A 76 9.48 3.92 8.49
N LEU A 77 8.18 3.86 8.82
CA LEU A 77 7.52 2.64 9.32
C LEU A 77 6.79 1.89 8.18
N PRO A 78 7.38 0.84 7.57
CA PRO A 78 6.76 0.15 6.43
C PRO A 78 5.46 -0.60 6.78
N ASP A 79 5.28 -1.00 8.05
CA ASP A 79 4.21 -1.91 8.47
C ASP A 79 2.79 -1.32 8.41
N VAL A 80 2.65 0.01 8.36
CA VAL A 80 1.34 0.67 8.31
C VAL A 80 0.61 0.39 6.99
N ILE A 81 1.34 0.25 5.88
CA ILE A 81 0.76 -0.08 4.55
C ILE A 81 0.15 -1.48 4.59
N THR A 82 0.86 -2.42 5.22
CA THR A 82 0.39 -3.78 5.42
C THR A 82 -0.92 -3.78 6.21
N GLY A 83 -1.02 -2.91 7.22
CA GLY A 83 -2.26 -2.67 7.95
C GLY A 83 -3.43 -2.27 7.05
N VAL A 84 -3.21 -1.33 6.13
CA VAL A 84 -4.25 -0.91 5.16
C VAL A 84 -4.70 -2.05 4.25
N LEU A 85 -3.77 -2.91 3.80
CA LEU A 85 -4.11 -4.09 2.98
C LEU A 85 -4.95 -5.11 3.75
N VAL A 86 -4.59 -5.39 5.00
CA VAL A 86 -5.38 -6.27 5.89
C VAL A 86 -6.79 -5.74 6.06
N LEU A 87 -6.91 -4.43 6.23
CA LEU A 87 -8.18 -3.73 6.37
C LEU A 87 -9.07 -3.85 5.15
N ARG A 88 -8.48 -3.75 3.96
CA ARG A 88 -9.18 -3.97 2.69
C ARG A 88 -9.67 -5.41 2.55
N CYS A 89 -8.84 -6.38 2.93
CA CYS A 89 -9.24 -7.79 2.92
C CYS A 89 -10.35 -8.08 3.92
N TRP A 90 -10.34 -7.41 5.07
CA TRP A 90 -11.43 -7.50 6.04
C TRP A 90 -12.76 -7.03 5.45
N ALA A 91 -12.76 -5.85 4.82
CA ALA A 91 -13.94 -5.30 4.16
C ALA A 91 -14.50 -6.24 3.09
N LEU A 92 -13.63 -6.95 2.36
CA LEU A 92 -14.04 -7.89 1.32
C LEU A 92 -14.61 -9.21 1.87
N TYR A 93 -14.05 -9.74 2.96
CA TYR A 93 -14.43 -11.07 3.45
C TYR A 93 -15.62 -11.07 4.41
N SER A 94 -15.92 -9.95 5.07
CA SER A 94 -16.98 -9.80 6.08
C SER A 94 -17.02 -10.92 7.15
N SER A 95 -15.93 -11.67 7.30
CA SER A 95 -15.84 -12.87 8.15
C SER A 95 -14.81 -12.64 9.24
N ARG A 96 -15.25 -12.79 10.49
CA ARG A 96 -14.40 -12.59 11.68
C ARG A 96 -13.21 -13.56 11.72
N ARG A 97 -13.34 -14.78 11.21
CA ARG A 97 -12.26 -15.79 11.25
C ARG A 97 -11.09 -15.40 10.36
N VAL A 98 -11.37 -14.91 9.16
CA VAL A 98 -10.34 -14.46 8.21
C VAL A 98 -9.61 -13.23 8.77
N LEU A 99 -10.34 -12.31 9.43
CA LEU A 99 -9.74 -11.17 10.13
C LEU A 99 -8.71 -11.62 11.18
N TRP A 100 -9.09 -12.55 12.07
CA TRP A 100 -8.17 -13.04 13.10
C TRP A 100 -6.95 -13.71 12.50
N ALA A 101 -7.13 -14.55 11.47
CA ALA A 101 -6.01 -15.20 10.78
C ALA A 101 -5.06 -14.17 10.13
N LEU A 102 -5.60 -13.17 9.44
CA LEU A 102 -4.81 -12.09 8.84
C LEU A 102 -4.12 -11.25 9.93
N GLY A 103 -4.83 -10.87 10.98
CA GLY A 103 -4.27 -10.09 12.09
C GLY A 103 -3.12 -10.79 12.79
N ILE A 104 -3.25 -12.09 13.07
CA ILE A 104 -2.15 -12.91 13.63
C ILE A 104 -0.96 -12.94 12.66
N GLY A 105 -1.21 -13.13 11.37
CA GLY A 105 -0.17 -13.11 10.35
C GLY A 105 0.55 -11.75 10.24
N LEU A 106 -0.19 -10.64 10.41
CA LEU A 106 0.38 -9.29 10.42
C LEU A 106 1.32 -9.10 11.61
N VAL A 107 0.87 -9.47 12.82
CA VAL A 107 1.68 -9.38 14.04
C VAL A 107 2.92 -10.26 13.90
N CYS A 108 2.78 -11.50 13.42
CA CYS A 108 3.90 -12.40 13.19
C CYS A 108 4.91 -11.78 12.20
N THR A 109 4.43 -11.25 11.07
CA THR A 109 5.29 -10.62 10.06
C THR A 109 6.01 -9.40 10.62
N ALA A 110 5.31 -8.51 11.34
CA ALA A 110 5.90 -7.34 11.99
C ALA A 110 6.95 -7.74 13.05
N THR A 111 6.69 -8.79 13.85
CA THR A 111 7.70 -9.27 14.80
C THR A 111 8.94 -9.81 14.08
N CYS A 112 8.77 -10.56 12.99
CA CYS A 112 9.86 -11.05 12.16
C CYS A 112 10.68 -9.90 11.56
N THR A 113 10.04 -8.87 10.99
CA THR A 113 10.73 -7.71 10.42
C THR A 113 11.48 -6.93 11.48
N ILE A 114 10.89 -6.69 12.65
CA ILE A 114 11.55 -6.00 13.78
C ILE A 114 12.77 -6.77 14.26
N VAL A 115 12.68 -8.10 14.38
CA VAL A 115 13.82 -8.95 14.79
C VAL A 115 14.93 -8.88 13.75
N VAL A 116 14.62 -9.04 12.46
CA VAL A 116 15.61 -8.97 11.37
C VAL A 116 16.25 -7.57 11.32
N ALA A 117 15.45 -6.51 11.42
CA ALA A 117 15.94 -5.13 11.46
C ALA A 117 16.86 -4.89 12.66
N SER A 118 16.50 -5.41 13.84
CA SER A 118 17.33 -5.32 15.05
C SER A 118 18.67 -6.04 14.87
N GLN A 119 18.69 -7.19 14.19
CA GLN A 119 19.93 -7.91 13.87
C GLN A 119 20.79 -7.15 12.85
N ILE A 120 20.17 -6.49 11.89
CA ILE A 120 20.85 -5.61 10.92
C ILE A 120 21.47 -4.43 11.66
N LEU A 121 20.74 -3.75 12.54
CA LEU A 121 21.21 -2.60 13.33
C LEU A 121 22.39 -2.96 14.25
N LYS A 122 22.46 -4.19 14.77
CA LYS A 122 23.62 -4.65 15.54
C LYS A 122 24.89 -4.82 14.69
N LYS A 123 24.73 -5.05 13.39
CA LYS A 123 25.83 -5.24 12.43
C LYS A 123 26.18 -3.97 11.64
N THR A 124 25.37 -2.91 11.74
CA THR A 124 25.68 -1.63 11.10
C THR A 124 26.83 -0.94 11.80
N ILE A 125 27.76 -0.41 11.02
CA ILE A 125 28.86 0.39 11.52
C ILE A 125 28.41 1.86 11.50
N PHE A 126 28.44 2.49 12.66
CA PHE A 126 28.20 3.93 12.79
C PHE A 126 29.53 4.65 12.62
N LEU A 127 29.65 5.48 11.57
CA LEU A 127 30.82 6.33 11.43
C LEU A 127 30.71 7.51 12.39
N PRO A 128 31.79 7.86 13.12
CA PRO A 128 31.79 9.05 13.96
C PRO A 128 31.52 10.29 13.11
N GLN A 129 30.82 11.25 13.70
CA GLN A 129 30.42 12.47 13.03
C GLN A 129 31.65 13.24 12.56
N PHE A 130 31.90 13.25 11.24
CA PHE A 130 33.13 13.79 10.67
C PHE A 130 33.23 15.32 10.79
N LEU A 131 32.09 16.01 10.93
CA LEU A 131 32.00 17.47 11.08
C LEU A 131 30.90 17.86 12.10
N PRO A 132 31.25 18.01 13.39
CA PRO A 132 30.32 18.53 14.38
C PRO A 132 30.00 20.00 14.05
N GLY A 133 28.79 20.26 13.54
CA GLY A 133 28.27 21.61 13.29
C GLY A 133 27.61 21.83 11.92
N ILE A 134 28.01 21.08 10.89
CA ILE A 134 27.45 21.23 9.52
C ILE A 134 26.43 20.13 9.21
N LEU A 135 26.72 18.89 9.60
CA LEU A 135 25.86 17.73 9.37
C LEU A 135 25.37 17.19 10.71
N SER A 136 24.11 17.48 11.06
CA SER A 136 23.43 16.86 12.20
C SER A 136 22.94 15.48 11.79
N GLY A 137 23.74 14.44 12.03
CA GLY A 137 23.35 13.05 11.77
C GLY A 137 24.54 12.08 11.78
N CYS A 138 24.28 10.81 12.10
CA CYS A 138 25.25 9.73 11.96
C CYS A 138 25.12 9.09 10.56
N THR A 139 26.23 8.99 9.83
CA THR A 139 26.27 8.21 8.59
C THR A 139 26.29 6.73 8.94
N VAL A 140 25.26 6.01 8.48
CA VAL A 140 25.12 4.57 8.67
C VAL A 140 25.46 3.88 7.37
N ILE A 141 26.44 2.97 7.40
CA ILE A 141 26.74 2.11 6.25
C ILE A 141 25.93 0.82 6.42
N PRO A 142 24.88 0.59 5.60
CA PRO A 142 24.07 -0.60 5.72
C PRO A 142 24.84 -1.84 5.20
N PRO A 143 24.61 -3.03 5.78
CA PRO A 143 25.16 -4.26 5.23
C PRO A 143 24.44 -4.66 3.92
N SER A 144 25.11 -5.41 3.06
CA SER A 144 24.58 -5.88 1.76
C SER A 144 23.36 -6.80 1.86
N PHE A 145 23.07 -7.34 3.04
CA PHE A 145 21.93 -8.23 3.29
C PHE A 145 20.69 -7.51 3.85
N MET A 146 20.61 -6.18 3.74
CA MET A 146 19.46 -5.39 4.20
C MET A 146 18.14 -5.82 3.51
N TRP A 147 18.21 -6.31 2.28
CA TRP A 147 17.04 -6.78 1.53
C TRP A 147 16.30 -7.96 2.18
N ILE A 148 16.96 -8.71 3.07
CA ILE A 148 16.33 -9.82 3.79
C ILE A 148 15.14 -9.34 4.64
N ALA A 149 15.18 -8.10 5.14
CA ALA A 149 14.09 -7.51 5.90
C ALA A 149 12.81 -7.30 5.08
N LEU A 150 12.90 -7.23 3.75
CA LEU A 150 11.75 -7.04 2.85
C LEU A 150 11.02 -8.36 2.55
N ILE A 151 11.66 -9.52 2.78
CA ILE A 151 11.12 -10.83 2.42
C ILE A 151 9.85 -11.17 3.21
N PRO A 152 9.79 -11.07 4.56
CA PRO A 152 8.60 -11.46 5.32
C PRO A 152 7.37 -10.66 4.90
N THR A 153 7.53 -9.34 4.75
CA THR A 153 6.45 -8.44 4.31
C THR A 153 5.97 -8.80 2.91
N THR A 154 6.89 -9.08 1.98
CA THR A 154 6.55 -9.47 0.61
C THR A 154 5.77 -10.78 0.57
N ILE A 155 6.19 -11.79 1.35
CA ILE A 155 5.48 -13.07 1.44
C ILE A 155 4.07 -12.85 1.97
N TYR A 156 3.94 -12.08 3.05
CA TYR A 156 2.64 -11.80 3.66
C TYR A 156 1.69 -11.05 2.72
N GLU A 157 2.18 -10.01 2.04
CA GLU A 157 1.41 -9.30 1.02
C GLU A 157 0.99 -10.19 -0.15
N SER A 158 1.87 -11.12 -0.56
CA SER A 158 1.57 -12.09 -1.62
C SER A 158 0.45 -13.05 -1.19
N ILE A 159 0.48 -13.53 0.05
CA ILE A 159 -0.58 -14.39 0.61
C ILE A 159 -1.91 -13.62 0.63
N ILE A 160 -1.91 -12.39 1.14
CA ILE A 160 -3.09 -11.50 1.15
C ILE A 160 -3.66 -11.33 -0.26
N PHE A 161 -2.79 -11.06 -1.22
CA PHE A 161 -3.17 -10.87 -2.61
C PHE A 161 -3.80 -12.13 -3.20
N ILE A 162 -3.17 -13.30 -3.01
CA ILE A 162 -3.67 -14.59 -3.51
C ILE A 162 -5.05 -14.89 -2.91
N VAL A 163 -5.23 -14.68 -1.60
CA VAL A 163 -6.53 -14.89 -0.92
C VAL A 163 -7.59 -13.93 -1.48
N THR A 164 -7.24 -12.67 -1.70
CA THR A 164 -8.14 -11.65 -2.27
C THR A 164 -8.55 -12.02 -3.70
N LEU A 165 -7.58 -12.37 -4.54
CA LEU A 165 -7.81 -12.78 -5.92
C LEU A 165 -8.64 -14.06 -5.98
N TRP A 166 -8.34 -15.04 -5.14
CA TRP A 166 -9.10 -16.27 -5.05
C TRP A 166 -10.56 -15.98 -4.70
N LYS A 167 -10.83 -15.13 -3.70
CA LYS A 167 -12.20 -14.72 -3.35
C LYS A 167 -12.93 -14.07 -4.51
N LEU A 168 -12.27 -13.16 -5.22
CA LEU A 168 -12.84 -12.49 -6.39
C LEU A 168 -13.21 -13.50 -7.48
N LEU A 169 -12.33 -14.46 -7.75
CA LEU A 169 -12.58 -15.54 -8.71
C LEU A 169 -13.70 -16.48 -8.24
N THR A 170 -13.79 -16.78 -6.94
CA THR A 170 -14.89 -17.58 -6.38
C THR A 170 -16.23 -16.86 -6.52
N MET A 171 -16.29 -15.54 -6.26
CA MET A 171 -17.52 -14.76 -6.45
C MET A 171 -17.94 -14.72 -7.91
N LYS A 172 -16.99 -14.61 -8.85
CA LYS A 172 -17.24 -14.72 -10.30
C LYS A 172 -17.89 -16.05 -10.68
N LYS A 173 -17.50 -17.16 -10.02
CA LYS A 173 -18.09 -18.48 -10.29
C LYS A 173 -19.54 -18.59 -9.80
N HIS A 174 -19.89 -17.98 -8.67
CA HIS A 174 -21.23 -18.11 -8.08
C HIS A 174 -22.25 -17.10 -8.61
N PHE A 175 -21.86 -15.85 -8.83
CA PHE A 175 -22.78 -14.77 -9.23
C PHE A 175 -22.72 -14.44 -10.74
N GLY A 176 -21.96 -15.23 -11.51
CA GLY A 176 -21.66 -14.95 -12.90
C GLY A 176 -20.58 -13.88 -13.08
N ALA A 177 -20.08 -13.76 -14.30
CA ALA A 177 -19.07 -12.76 -14.67
C ALA A 177 -19.69 -11.36 -14.77
N THR A 178 -19.91 -10.72 -13.62
CA THR A 178 -20.27 -9.29 -13.61
C THR A 178 -19.10 -8.47 -14.16
N ILE A 179 -19.41 -7.46 -14.99
CA ILE A 179 -18.42 -6.53 -15.57
C ILE A 179 -17.53 -5.92 -14.49
N LEU A 180 -18.11 -5.62 -13.32
CA LEU A 180 -17.43 -5.12 -12.12
C LEU A 180 -16.30 -6.06 -11.66
N SER A 181 -16.59 -7.35 -11.49
CA SER A 181 -15.61 -8.33 -11.01
C SER A 181 -14.42 -8.48 -11.96
N ARG A 182 -14.66 -8.37 -13.27
CA ARG A 182 -13.62 -8.46 -14.30
C ARG A 182 -12.67 -7.27 -14.25
N ARG A 183 -13.21 -6.05 -14.24
CA ARG A 183 -12.38 -4.83 -14.15
C ARG A 183 -11.62 -4.76 -12.82
N LEU A 184 -12.25 -5.14 -11.72
CA LEU A 184 -11.59 -5.18 -10.41
C LEU A 184 -10.42 -6.17 -10.40
N ALA A 185 -10.62 -7.37 -10.94
CA ALA A 185 -9.54 -8.36 -11.04
C ALA A 185 -8.38 -7.85 -11.91
N GLU A 186 -8.67 -7.17 -13.01
CA GLU A 186 -7.67 -6.57 -13.89
C GLU A 186 -6.83 -5.50 -13.16
N HIS A 187 -7.48 -4.57 -12.45
CA HIS A 187 -6.76 -3.57 -11.65
C HIS A 187 -5.97 -4.17 -10.49
N CYS A 188 -6.49 -5.21 -9.83
CA CYS A 188 -5.77 -5.94 -8.79
C CYS A 188 -4.51 -6.64 -9.35
N ILE A 189 -4.60 -7.25 -10.53
CA ILE A 189 -3.45 -7.90 -11.19
C ILE A 189 -2.38 -6.86 -11.53
N VAL A 190 -2.77 -5.73 -12.12
CA VAL A 190 -1.84 -4.63 -12.45
C VAL A 190 -1.15 -4.11 -11.18
N TYR A 191 -1.90 -3.91 -10.09
CA TYR A 191 -1.34 -3.51 -8.80
C TYR A 191 -0.29 -4.50 -8.29
N PHE A 192 -0.61 -5.79 -8.30
CA PHE A 192 0.32 -6.81 -7.83
C PHE A 192 1.57 -6.89 -8.70
N ALA A 193 1.42 -6.81 -10.04
CA ALA A 193 2.55 -6.78 -10.96
C ALA A 193 3.47 -5.58 -10.69
N VAL A 194 2.92 -4.37 -10.53
CA VAL A 194 3.69 -3.16 -10.17
C VAL A 194 4.39 -3.33 -8.83
N ARG A 195 3.72 -3.88 -7.82
CA ARG A 195 4.30 -4.13 -6.50
C ARG A 195 5.46 -5.12 -6.56
N VAL A 196 5.29 -6.24 -7.27
CA VAL A 196 6.35 -7.24 -7.47
C VAL A 196 7.53 -6.62 -8.22
N ALA A 197 7.29 -5.82 -9.26
CA ALA A 197 8.34 -5.12 -9.99
C ALA A 197 9.13 -4.16 -9.08
N LEU A 198 8.45 -3.43 -8.19
CA LEU A 198 9.09 -2.54 -7.20
C LEU A 198 9.94 -3.32 -6.19
N ILE A 199 9.49 -4.49 -5.76
CA ILE A 199 10.26 -5.34 -4.85
C ILE A 199 11.49 -5.90 -5.56
N ILE A 200 11.36 -6.38 -6.79
CA ILE A 200 12.50 -6.82 -7.61
C ILE A 200 13.49 -5.67 -7.79
N PHE A 201 13.01 -4.47 -8.09
CA PHE A 201 13.83 -3.26 -8.18
C PHE A 201 14.55 -2.96 -6.85
N ALA A 202 13.87 -3.06 -5.71
CA ALA A 202 14.48 -2.88 -4.39
C ALA A 202 15.53 -3.95 -4.08
N CYS A 203 15.27 -5.21 -4.43
CA CYS A 203 16.23 -6.32 -4.27
C CYS A 203 17.48 -6.11 -5.13
N ILE A 204 17.32 -5.78 -6.42
CA ILE A 204 18.44 -5.49 -7.33
C ILE A 204 19.19 -4.24 -6.86
N GLY A 205 18.48 -3.18 -6.51
CA GLY A 205 19.10 -1.97 -5.97
C GLY A 205 19.88 -2.24 -4.67
N SER A 206 19.45 -3.20 -3.86
CA SER A 206 20.13 -3.58 -2.63
C SER A 206 21.43 -4.36 -2.84
N THR A 207 21.62 -4.99 -4.00
CA THR A 207 22.90 -5.67 -4.32
C THR A 207 23.95 -4.68 -4.82
N ILE A 208 23.53 -3.52 -5.33
CA ILE A 208 24.40 -2.48 -5.86
C ILE A 208 24.68 -1.45 -4.76
N ARG A 209 25.90 -1.45 -4.24
CA ARG A 209 26.31 -0.56 -3.12
C ARG A 209 25.95 0.91 -3.36
N THR A 210 26.14 1.41 -4.58
CA THR A 210 25.93 2.83 -4.95
C THR A 210 24.48 3.29 -4.96
N VAL A 211 23.49 2.39 -4.96
CA VAL A 211 22.08 2.75 -4.96
C VAL A 211 21.28 2.12 -3.82
N GLN A 212 21.92 1.30 -2.97
CA GLN A 212 21.26 0.54 -1.91
C GLN A 212 20.47 1.41 -0.93
N ILE A 213 21.05 2.52 -0.44
CA ILE A 213 20.34 3.43 0.46
C ILE A 213 19.20 4.13 -0.30
N ALA A 214 19.48 4.57 -1.53
CA ALA A 214 18.52 5.31 -2.33
C ALA A 214 17.27 4.48 -2.67
N THR A 215 17.41 3.21 -3.05
CA THR A 215 16.28 2.35 -3.40
C THR A 215 15.43 1.98 -2.20
N ASN A 216 16.05 1.69 -1.05
CA ASN A 216 15.33 1.24 0.14
C ASN A 216 14.76 2.39 0.97
N ALA A 217 15.46 3.52 1.08
CA ALA A 217 15.07 4.63 1.94
C ALA A 217 14.25 5.71 1.24
N SER A 218 14.18 5.72 -0.10
CA SER A 218 13.44 6.77 -0.84
C SER A 218 11.94 6.81 -0.61
N GLY A 219 11.35 5.73 -0.09
CA GLY A 219 9.90 5.63 0.04
C GLY A 219 9.16 5.50 -1.29
N ILE A 220 9.85 5.31 -2.42
CA ILE A 220 9.22 5.18 -3.74
C ILE A 220 8.23 4.01 -3.80
N VAL A 221 8.59 2.90 -3.16
CA VAL A 221 7.75 1.70 -3.03
C VAL A 221 6.44 2.04 -2.30
N ILE A 222 6.52 2.86 -1.26
CA ILE A 222 5.37 3.33 -0.46
C ILE A 222 4.49 4.25 -1.31
N ALA A 223 5.09 5.25 -1.97
CA ALA A 223 4.39 6.23 -2.78
C ALA A 223 3.62 5.56 -3.93
N VAL A 224 4.29 4.75 -4.74
CA VAL A 224 3.66 4.07 -5.88
C VAL A 224 2.55 3.13 -5.41
N SER A 225 2.79 2.39 -4.32
CA SER A 225 1.76 1.49 -3.78
C SER A 225 0.53 2.26 -3.36
N SER A 226 0.67 3.39 -2.65
CA SER A 226 -0.46 4.25 -2.27
C SER A 226 -1.22 4.82 -3.47
N VAL A 227 -0.51 5.27 -4.51
CA VAL A 227 -1.12 5.81 -5.73
C VAL A 227 -2.00 4.75 -6.39
N VAL A 228 -1.47 3.56 -6.64
CA VAL A 228 -2.24 2.49 -7.28
C VAL A 228 -3.40 2.05 -6.39
N CYS A 229 -3.16 1.98 -5.08
CA CYS A 229 -4.13 1.67 -4.05
C CYS A 229 -5.31 2.67 -4.05
N SER A 230 -5.04 3.96 -4.26
CA SER A 230 -6.05 5.03 -4.37
C SER A 230 -6.84 4.93 -5.68
N ARG A 231 -6.16 4.69 -6.81
CA ARG A 231 -6.81 4.54 -8.12
C ARG A 231 -7.78 3.36 -8.18
N ILE A 232 -7.45 2.24 -7.51
CA ILE A 232 -8.37 1.10 -7.39
C ILE A 232 -9.65 1.50 -6.66
N ILE A 233 -9.56 2.28 -5.58
CA ILE A 233 -10.75 2.74 -4.85
C ILE A 233 -11.63 3.62 -5.75
N PHE A 234 -11.05 4.58 -6.47
CA PHE A 234 -11.83 5.44 -7.35
C PHE A 234 -12.47 4.68 -8.52
N SER A 235 -11.75 3.72 -9.09
CA SER A 235 -12.31 2.81 -10.10
C SER A 235 -13.52 2.06 -9.58
N LEU A 236 -13.50 1.64 -8.30
CA LEU A 236 -14.66 1.01 -7.67
C LEU A 236 -15.85 1.96 -7.51
N TYR A 237 -15.61 3.20 -7.09
CA TYR A 237 -16.68 4.21 -6.96
C TYR A 237 -17.34 4.53 -8.30
N GLN A 238 -16.54 4.74 -9.35
CA GLN A 238 -17.07 4.99 -10.70
C GLN A 238 -17.93 3.83 -11.20
N LEU A 239 -17.52 2.60 -10.93
CA LEU A 239 -18.27 1.42 -11.33
C LEU A 239 -19.57 1.25 -10.54
N ASP A 240 -19.60 1.63 -9.27
CA ASP A 240 -20.82 1.62 -8.47
C ASP A 240 -21.82 2.66 -8.99
N GLU A 241 -21.34 3.87 -9.33
CA GLU A 241 -22.17 4.91 -9.94
C GLU A 241 -22.75 4.46 -11.30
N GLU A 242 -21.91 3.93 -12.20
CA GLU A 242 -22.36 3.38 -13.49
C GLU A 242 -23.43 2.29 -13.30
N ARG A 243 -23.28 1.45 -12.28
CA ARG A 243 -24.25 0.41 -11.95
C ARG A 243 -25.58 1.01 -11.48
N ASN A 244 -25.54 1.97 -10.57
CA ASN A 244 -26.74 2.63 -10.04
C ASN A 244 -27.50 3.37 -11.14
N HIS A 245 -26.79 4.03 -12.07
CA HIS A 245 -27.40 4.67 -13.22
C HIS A 245 -28.10 3.68 -14.16
N ARG A 246 -27.48 2.52 -14.43
CA ARG A 246 -28.10 1.46 -15.25
C ARG A 246 -29.34 0.84 -14.60
N LEU A 247 -29.36 0.74 -13.27
CA LEU A 247 -30.54 0.28 -12.53
C LEU A 247 -31.68 1.30 -12.65
N SER A 248 -31.39 2.59 -12.44
CA SER A 248 -32.38 3.66 -12.60
C SER A 248 -33.01 3.71 -14.00
N ILE A 249 -32.23 3.52 -15.07
CA ILE A 249 -32.77 3.42 -16.44
C ILE A 249 -33.70 2.21 -16.61
N ARG A 250 -33.33 1.06 -16.03
CA ARG A 250 -34.16 -0.15 -16.12
C ARG A 250 -35.49 0.04 -15.40
N ASP A 251 -35.48 0.66 -14.23
CA ASP A 251 -36.70 0.93 -13.47
C ASP A 251 -37.63 1.89 -14.26
N LEU A 252 -37.08 2.94 -14.87
CA LEU A 252 -37.86 3.86 -15.73
C LEU A 252 -38.41 3.20 -17.00
N THR A 253 -37.74 2.17 -17.51
CA THR A 253 -38.22 1.43 -18.68
C THR A 253 -39.33 0.44 -18.26
N TYR A 254 -39.21 -0.16 -17.08
CA TYR A 254 -40.18 -1.10 -16.54
C TYR A 254 -41.49 -0.43 -16.10
N ASP A 255 -41.43 0.80 -15.57
CA ASP A 255 -42.66 1.55 -15.23
C ASP A 255 -43.53 1.90 -16.46
N ASN A 256 -42.99 1.78 -17.69
CA ASN A 256 -43.76 1.91 -18.92
C ASN A 256 -44.27 0.56 -19.47
N GLU A 257 -43.84 -0.57 -18.92
CA GLU A 257 -44.24 -1.93 -19.30
C GLU A 257 -44.60 -2.77 -18.07
N VAL A 258 -45.86 -2.64 -17.62
CA VAL A 258 -46.64 -3.73 -17.00
C VAL A 258 -46.35 -4.12 -15.53
N CYS A 259 -47.39 -3.93 -14.70
CA CYS A 259 -47.70 -4.66 -13.47
C CYS A 259 -47.42 -6.18 -13.58
N CYS A 260 -46.30 -6.68 -13.05
CA CYS A 260 -46.18 -7.97 -12.33
C CYS A 260 -44.71 -8.31 -12.09
N GLY A 261 -44.24 -8.02 -10.87
CA GLY A 261 -42.83 -8.01 -10.52
C GLY A 261 -42.13 -9.36 -10.29
N SER A 262 -40.81 -9.27 -10.18
CA SER A 262 -40.02 -10.12 -9.28
C SER A 262 -38.78 -9.35 -8.80
N GLU A 263 -38.72 -9.17 -7.49
CA GLU A 263 -37.76 -8.37 -6.74
C GLU A 263 -36.50 -9.20 -6.45
N PHE A 264 -35.32 -8.74 -6.92
CA PHE A 264 -34.04 -9.30 -6.45
C PHE A 264 -32.93 -8.23 -6.46
N ALA A 265 -32.93 -7.39 -5.42
CA ALA A 265 -31.80 -6.52 -5.09
C ALA A 265 -30.95 -7.22 -4.01
N ILE A 266 -29.62 -7.30 -4.23
CA ILE A 266 -28.67 -7.58 -3.16
C ILE A 266 -28.38 -6.23 -2.52
N PRO A 267 -28.92 -5.90 -1.33
CA PRO A 267 -28.62 -4.65 -0.70
C PRO A 267 -27.17 -4.69 -0.21
N MET A 268 -26.36 -3.72 -0.63
CA MET A 268 -25.25 -3.26 0.19
C MET A 268 -25.89 -2.55 1.38
N THR A 269 -26.32 -3.35 2.36
CA THR A 269 -26.88 -2.87 3.61
C THR A 269 -25.80 -2.04 4.28
N SER A 270 -25.97 -0.72 4.25
CA SER A 270 -25.47 0.13 5.31
C SER A 270 -25.98 -0.52 6.60
N VAL A 271 -25.06 -0.91 7.48
CA VAL A 271 -25.41 -1.31 8.83
C VAL A 271 -25.90 -0.05 9.51
N VAL A 272 -27.19 0.27 9.33
CA VAL A 272 -27.90 1.23 10.16
C VAL A 272 -27.95 0.57 11.53
N SER A 273 -27.01 0.97 12.39
CA SER A 273 -27.05 0.66 13.81
C SER A 273 -28.38 1.20 14.34
N SER A 274 -29.35 0.30 14.57
CA SER A 274 -30.57 0.61 15.28
C SER A 274 -30.20 1.08 16.68
N ALA A 275 -30.23 2.39 16.88
CA ALA A 275 -30.15 2.98 18.21
C ALA A 275 -31.35 2.48 19.02
N PRO A 276 -31.16 1.94 20.23
CA PRO A 276 -32.28 1.58 21.10
C PRO A 276 -32.97 2.88 21.55
N THR A 277 -34.18 3.10 21.04
CA THR A 277 -35.10 4.09 21.60
C THR A 277 -35.44 3.68 23.03
N ARG A 278 -35.07 4.55 23.98
CA ARG A 278 -35.62 4.55 25.35
C ARG A 278 -36.91 5.35 25.38
#